data_AF-A0A7V9FM81-F1
#
_entry.id   AF-A0A7V9FM81-F1
#
_cell.length_a   1.000
_cell.length_b   1.000
_cell.length_c   1.000
_cell.angle_alpha   90.00
_cell.angle_beta   90.00
_cell.angle_gamma   90.00
#
_symmetry.space_group_name_H-M   'P 1'
#
loop_
_entity.id
_entity.type
_entity.pdbx_description
1 polymer ?
#
loop_
_entity_poly.entity_id
_entity_poly.type
_entity_poly.pdbx_seq_one_letter_code
_entity_poly.pdbx_strand_id
1 'polypeptide(L)'
;YFSNWLHGDLRQYDVSDPANPKLTGRLWLGGLLGKPSDAGRELTGGPQMLQLSFDGRRLYVTNSLYSTWDNQFYPGLKSWLLRVNCGPEGGREVDRDFFLDLHDRPGGPARAHEVRLQGGDCTTEIFP
;
A
#
# COMPACT_ATOMS: atom_id res chain seq x y z
N TYR A 1 -5.48 -8.85 1.69
CA TYR A 1 -4.83 -7.96 0.69
C TYR A 1 -3.39 -8.40 0.51
N PHE A 2 -2.76 -8.09 -0.63
CA PHE A 2 -1.38 -8.45 -0.93
C PHE A 2 -0.68 -7.32 -1.66
N SER A 3 0.54 -6.98 -1.23
CA SER A 3 1.41 -6.01 -1.89
C SER A 3 2.56 -6.75 -2.59
N ASN A 4 2.69 -6.53 -3.90
CA ASN A 4 3.81 -7.09 -4.66
C ASN A 4 4.84 -5.99 -4.88
N TRP A 5 5.72 -5.78 -3.90
CA TRP A 5 6.63 -4.64 -3.86
C TRP A 5 7.51 -4.47 -5.11
N LEU A 6 8.02 -5.56 -5.68
CA LEU A 6 8.81 -5.50 -6.93
C LEU A 6 7.94 -5.40 -8.17
N HIS A 7 6.78 -6.07 -8.20
CA HIS A 7 5.90 -6.03 -9.36
C HIS A 7 5.20 -4.67 -9.51
N GLY A 8 4.90 -4.02 -8.39
CA GLY A 8 4.21 -2.74 -8.33
C GLY A 8 2.72 -2.83 -8.09
N ASP A 9 2.12 -4.02 -7.90
CA ASP A 9 0.67 -4.13 -7.77
C ASP A 9 0.17 -4.51 -6.36
N LEU A 10 -0.92 -3.86 -5.97
CA LEU A 10 -1.73 -4.15 -4.81
C LEU A 10 -2.94 -5.00 -5.22
N ARG A 11 -3.17 -6.11 -4.51
CA ARG A 11 -4.27 -7.05 -4.76
C ARG A 11 -5.17 -7.22 -3.52
N GLN A 12 -6.45 -7.48 -3.74
CA GLN A 12 -7.35 -8.06 -2.74
C GLN A 12 -7.94 -9.29 -3.36
N TYR A 13 -8.19 -10.22 -2.48
CA TYR A 13 -8.81 -11.47 -2.78
C TYR A 13 -10.05 -11.56 -1.92
N ASP A 14 -11.14 -12.03 -2.52
CA ASP A 14 -12.22 -12.64 -1.76
C ASP A 14 -11.73 -13.99 -1.26
N VAL A 15 -11.82 -14.19 0.05
CA VAL A 15 -11.38 -15.39 0.77
C VAL A 15 -12.54 -16.05 1.52
N SER A 16 -13.80 -15.79 1.11
CA SER A 16 -14.97 -16.51 1.64
C SER A 16 -14.85 -18.03 1.48
N ASP A 17 -14.12 -18.50 0.46
CA ASP A 17 -13.57 -19.86 0.39
C ASP A 17 -12.03 -19.77 0.49
N PRO A 18 -11.43 -20.05 1.66
CA PRO A 18 -9.99 -19.94 1.87
C PRO A 18 -9.16 -20.92 1.02
N ALA A 19 -9.75 -22.05 0.58
CA ALA A 19 -9.07 -23.00 -0.29
C ALA A 19 -9.01 -22.50 -1.74
N ASN A 20 -9.91 -21.59 -2.11
CA ASN A 20 -10.00 -21.03 -3.46
C ASN A 20 -10.12 -19.49 -3.46
N PRO A 21 -9.07 -18.74 -3.05
CA PRO A 21 -9.08 -17.27 -3.06
C PRO A 21 -9.33 -16.71 -4.46
N LYS A 22 -10.25 -15.75 -4.59
CA LYS A 22 -10.63 -15.15 -5.88
C LYS A 22 -10.09 -13.73 -5.99
N LEU A 23 -9.40 -13.40 -7.08
CA LEU A 23 -8.87 -12.05 -7.29
C LEU A 23 -10.03 -11.03 -7.46
N THR A 24 -10.19 -10.22 -6.42
CA THR A 24 -11.09 -9.06 -6.25
C THR A 24 -10.97 -7.92 -7.25
N GLY A 25 -9.70 -7.61 -7.51
CA GLY A 25 -9.30 -6.30 -8.00
C GLY A 25 -7.80 -6.08 -7.79
N ARG A 26 -7.26 -5.10 -8.50
CA ARG A 26 -5.83 -4.82 -8.57
C ARG A 26 -5.62 -3.33 -8.83
N LEU A 27 -4.60 -2.76 -8.20
CA LEU A 27 -4.08 -1.42 -8.50
C LEU A 27 -2.58 -1.50 -8.78
N TRP A 28 -2.13 -0.82 -9.82
CA TRP A 28 -0.72 -0.61 -10.13
C TRP A 28 -0.23 0.68 -9.48
N LEU A 29 0.73 0.55 -8.57
CA LEU A 29 1.25 1.60 -7.70
C LEU A 29 2.79 1.61 -7.77
N GLY A 30 3.33 1.96 -8.94
CA GLY A 30 4.77 1.95 -9.21
C GLY A 30 5.29 0.56 -9.60
N GLY A 31 6.44 0.16 -9.02
CA GLY A 31 7.08 -1.13 -9.27
C GLY A 31 8.10 -1.14 -10.41
N LEU A 32 8.79 -2.27 -10.56
CA LEU A 32 9.84 -2.47 -11.57
C LEU A 32 9.31 -2.95 -12.93
N LEU A 33 8.05 -3.38 -13.00
CA LEU A 33 7.45 -3.87 -14.26
C LEU A 33 6.98 -2.75 -15.19
N GLY A 34 7.07 -1.48 -14.76
CA GLY A 34 6.76 -0.31 -15.59
C GLY A 34 5.33 -0.25 -16.11
N LYS A 35 4.36 -0.80 -15.35
CA LYS A 35 2.94 -0.72 -15.71
C LYS A 35 2.40 0.69 -15.49
N PRO A 36 1.41 1.14 -16.29
CA PRO A 36 0.73 2.41 -16.04
C PRO A 36 0.20 2.49 -14.61
N SER A 37 0.48 3.59 -13.93
CA SER A 37 0.10 3.79 -12.52
C SER A 37 -1.37 4.20 -12.39
N ASP A 38 -2.10 3.52 -11.51
CA ASP A 38 -3.47 3.89 -11.12
C ASP A 38 -3.50 5.03 -10.09
N ALA A 39 -2.34 5.46 -9.58
CA ALA A 39 -2.26 6.47 -8.51
C ALA A 39 -2.57 7.90 -8.98
N GLY A 40 -2.67 8.14 -10.29
CA GLY A 40 -2.84 9.49 -10.85
C GLY A 40 -1.64 10.42 -10.60
N ARG A 41 -0.49 9.85 -10.19
CA ARG A 41 0.78 10.54 -9.95
C ARG A 41 1.94 9.56 -10.13
N GLU A 42 3.11 10.13 -10.38
CA GLU A 42 4.37 9.39 -10.40
C GLU A 42 4.67 8.83 -9.00
N LEU A 43 4.99 7.54 -8.94
CA LEU A 43 5.38 6.85 -7.71
C LEU A 43 6.73 6.17 -7.92
N THR A 44 7.66 6.41 -7.00
CA THR A 44 8.88 5.59 -6.89
C THR A 44 8.65 4.42 -5.95
N GLY A 45 9.34 3.29 -6.17
CA GLY A 45 9.11 2.09 -5.38
C GLY A 45 7.83 1.36 -5.80
N GLY A 46 7.45 0.33 -5.05
CA GLY A 46 6.16 -0.33 -5.16
C GLY A 46 5.43 -0.35 -3.81
N PRO A 47 4.18 -0.84 -3.76
CA PRO A 47 3.44 -0.94 -2.51
C PRO A 47 4.12 -1.97 -1.59
N GLN A 48 4.23 -1.67 -0.30
CA GLN A 48 4.91 -2.49 0.70
C GLN A 48 4.01 -2.81 1.90
N MET A 49 3.99 -2.03 2.99
CA MET A 49 3.12 -2.33 4.12
C MET A 49 1.70 -1.91 3.78
N LEU A 50 0.75 -2.68 4.31
CA LEU A 50 -0.67 -2.49 4.13
C LEU A 50 -1.33 -2.45 5.50
N GLN A 51 -2.17 -1.44 5.73
CA GLN A 51 -2.95 -1.33 6.96
C GLN A 51 -4.42 -1.05 6.64
N LEU A 52 -5.32 -1.97 6.97
CA LEU A 52 -6.76 -1.82 6.72
C LEU A 52 -7.46 -1.28 7.97
N SER A 53 -8.35 -0.31 7.78
CA SER A 53 -9.27 0.14 8.82
C SER A 53 -10.24 -0.97 9.23
N PHE A 54 -10.74 -0.94 10.48
CA PHE A 54 -11.66 -1.96 10.98
C PHE A 54 -12.95 -2.10 10.18
N ASP A 55 -13.48 -1.00 9.66
CA ASP A 55 -14.67 -1.03 8.79
C ASP A 55 -14.39 -1.64 7.40
N GLY A 56 -13.14 -1.99 7.10
CA GLY A 56 -12.71 -2.58 5.84
C GLY A 56 -12.71 -1.62 4.65
N ARG A 57 -12.90 -0.31 4.88
CA ARG A 57 -13.15 0.67 3.80
C ARG A 57 -11.93 1.49 3.40
N ARG A 58 -10.88 1.53 4.21
CA ARG A 58 -9.70 2.37 3.98
C ARG A 58 -8.44 1.54 4.18
N LEU A 59 -7.67 1.37 3.10
CA LEU A 59 -6.38 0.71 3.13
C LEU A 59 -5.26 1.74 2.99
N TYR A 60 -4.38 1.82 3.97
CA TYR A 60 -3.20 2.65 3.97
C TYR A 60 -2.01 1.86 3.44
N VAL A 61 -1.24 2.46 2.53
CA VAL A 61 -0.16 1.79 1.81
C VAL A 61 1.11 2.63 1.85
N THR A 62 2.22 2.03 2.28
CA THR A 62 3.57 2.63 2.24
C THR A 62 4.46 1.89 1.25
N ASN A 63 5.70 2.35 1.04
CA ASN A 63 6.55 1.86 -0.05
C ASN A 63 7.99 1.47 0.32
N SER A 64 8.45 1.67 1.55
CA SER A 64 9.79 1.21 1.98
C SER A 64 9.70 -0.17 2.61
N LEU A 65 10.63 -1.05 2.23
CA LEU A 65 10.77 -2.40 2.79
C LEU A 65 11.88 -2.43 3.85
N TYR A 66 13.10 -2.16 3.42
CA TYR A 66 14.29 -2.22 4.25
C TYR A 66 15.41 -1.44 3.56
N SER A 67 16.19 -0.69 4.33
CA SER A 67 16.94 0.42 3.74
C SER A 67 17.93 0.00 2.64
N THR A 68 18.64 -1.12 2.85
CA THR A 68 19.59 -1.65 1.85
C THR A 68 18.89 -2.23 0.63
N TRP A 69 17.72 -2.84 0.80
CA TRP A 69 16.93 -3.39 -0.31
C TRP A 69 16.28 -2.28 -1.13
N ASP A 70 15.72 -1.27 -0.47
CA ASP A 70 15.19 -0.09 -1.16
C ASP A 70 16.27 0.56 -2.02
N ASN A 71 17.50 0.71 -1.49
CA ASN A 71 18.61 1.30 -2.24
C ASN A 71 19.03 0.45 -3.45
N GLN A 72 18.96 -0.88 -3.32
CA GLN A 72 19.34 -1.81 -4.37
C GLN A 72 18.30 -1.86 -5.49
N PHE A 73 17.02 -2.01 -5.15
CA PHE A 73 15.95 -2.19 -6.14
C PHE A 73 15.36 -0.87 -6.64
N TYR A 74 15.35 0.16 -5.80
CA TYR A 74 14.83 1.48 -6.11
C TYR A 74 15.82 2.59 -5.72
N PRO A 75 16.94 2.74 -6.46
CA PRO A 75 17.86 3.85 -6.24
C PRO A 75 17.13 5.19 -6.28
N GLY A 76 17.21 5.96 -5.18
CA GLY A 76 16.50 7.23 -5.06
C GLY A 76 15.03 7.14 -4.64
N LEU A 77 14.61 6.03 -4.00
CA LEU A 77 13.26 5.87 -3.47
C LEU A 77 12.80 7.10 -2.67
N LYS A 78 11.72 7.73 -3.16
CA LYS A 78 10.96 8.77 -2.48
C LYS A 78 9.83 8.10 -1.73
N SER A 79 9.82 8.25 -0.41
CA SER A 79 8.86 7.54 0.42
C SER A 79 7.51 8.23 0.43
N TRP A 80 6.45 7.43 0.39
CA TRP A 80 5.08 7.91 0.40
C TRP A 80 4.18 7.05 1.25
N LEU A 81 3.07 7.64 1.68
CA LEU A 81 1.91 6.97 2.24
C LEU A 81 0.68 7.42 1.44
N LEU A 82 -0.10 6.48 0.94
CA LEU A 82 -1.36 6.73 0.25
C LEU A 82 -2.52 5.99 0.92
N ARG A 83 -3.74 6.42 0.61
CA ARG A 83 -4.97 5.73 1.01
C ARG A 83 -5.68 5.19 -0.22
N VAL A 84 -6.22 3.99 -0.08
CA VAL A 84 -7.09 3.34 -1.07
C VAL A 84 -8.46 3.18 -0.43
N ASN A 85 -9.50 3.64 -1.13
CA ASN A 85 -10.88 3.41 -0.77
C ASN A 85 -11.26 1.99 -1.21
N CYS A 86 -11.75 1.17 -0.28
CA CYS A 86 -12.09 -0.23 -0.50
C CYS A 86 -13.61 -0.43 -0.41
N GLY A 87 -14.18 -1.04 -1.43
CA GLY A 87 -15.57 -1.47 -1.47
C GLY A 87 -15.71 -2.92 -0.97
N PRO A 88 -16.78 -3.24 -0.23
CA PRO A 88 -17.02 -4.60 0.27
C PRO A 88 -17.19 -5.63 -0.86
N GLU A 89 -17.65 -5.20 -2.04
CA GLU A 89 -17.87 -6.07 -3.21
C GLU A 89 -16.75 -6.00 -4.25
N GLY A 90 -15.60 -5.38 -3.93
CA GLY A 90 -14.40 -5.45 -4.80
C GLY A 90 -14.05 -4.19 -5.61
N GLY A 91 -14.54 -3.01 -5.22
CA GLY A 91 -14.07 -1.73 -5.77
C GLY A 91 -12.81 -1.23 -5.05
N ARG A 92 -11.81 -0.72 -5.78
CA ARG A 92 -10.69 0.00 -5.19
C ARG A 92 -10.28 1.19 -6.01
N GLU A 93 -10.19 2.33 -5.36
CA GLU A 93 -9.70 3.54 -5.97
C GLU A 93 -8.68 4.19 -5.06
N VAL A 94 -7.61 4.71 -5.66
CA VAL A 94 -6.66 5.55 -4.93
C VAL A 94 -7.37 6.84 -4.53
N ASP A 95 -7.33 7.14 -3.24
CA ASP A 95 -7.87 8.38 -2.72
C ASP A 95 -6.99 9.55 -3.15
N ARG A 96 -7.49 10.38 -4.06
CA ARG A 96 -6.72 11.49 -4.66
C ARG A 96 -6.46 12.63 -3.68
N ASP A 97 -7.25 12.71 -2.60
CA ASP A 97 -7.15 13.76 -1.59
C ASP A 97 -6.24 13.37 -0.42
N PHE A 98 -5.81 12.10 -0.36
CA PHE A 98 -4.92 11.60 0.68
C PHE A 98 -3.60 11.07 0.11
N PHE A 99 -2.57 11.90 0.18
CA PHE A 99 -1.19 11.54 -0.15
C PHE A 99 -0.24 12.26 0.79
N LEU A 100 0.67 11.51 1.42
CA LEU A 100 1.72 12.06 2.26
C LEU A 100 3.08 11.76 1.63
N ASP A 101 3.77 12.83 1.22
CA ASP A 101 5.17 12.76 0.82
C ASP A 101 6.05 12.75 2.08
N LEU A 102 6.78 11.66 2.28
CA LEU A 102 7.68 11.48 3.41
C LEU A 102 9.16 11.65 3.02
N HIS A 103 9.42 11.87 1.73
CA HIS A 103 10.74 12.24 1.23
C HIS A 103 11.00 13.74 1.40
N ASP A 104 10.04 14.58 1.02
CA ASP A 104 10.15 16.04 1.08
C ASP A 104 9.48 16.63 2.32
N ARG A 105 10.02 16.28 3.51
CA ARG A 105 9.50 16.76 4.79
C ARG A 105 10.49 17.69 5.51
N PRO A 106 9.98 18.61 6.36
CA PRO A 106 10.83 19.30 7.35
C PRO A 106 11.53 18.28 8.25
N GLY A 107 12.86 18.37 8.33
CA GLY A 107 13.72 17.41 9.03
C GLY A 107 14.41 16.36 8.15
N GLY A 108 14.16 16.38 6.84
CA GLY A 108 14.81 15.50 5.87
C GLY A 108 14.03 14.21 5.58
N PRO A 109 14.45 13.45 4.56
CA PRO A 109 13.69 12.31 4.05
C PRO A 109 13.55 11.20 5.10
N ALA A 110 12.34 10.68 5.23
CA ALA A 110 12.01 9.50 6.02
C ALA A 110 11.55 8.35 5.12
N ARG A 111 11.56 7.14 5.66
CA ARG A 111 11.06 5.94 4.99
C ARG A 111 9.89 5.34 5.77
N ALA A 112 8.74 5.38 5.12
CA ALA A 112 7.48 4.90 5.64
C ALA A 112 7.43 3.38 5.58
N HIS A 113 7.19 2.74 6.71
CA HIS A 113 7.05 1.30 6.82
C HIS A 113 5.67 0.96 7.40
N GLU A 114 5.57 0.49 8.65
CA GLU A 114 4.31 0.17 9.30
C GLU A 114 3.46 1.42 9.59
N VAL A 115 2.14 1.28 9.45
CA VAL A 115 1.13 2.27 9.85
C VAL A 115 0.32 1.66 10.99
N ARG A 116 0.03 2.43 12.04
CA ARG A 116 -0.87 2.00 13.12
C ARG A 116 -2.00 3.00 13.27
N LEU A 117 -3.23 2.51 13.26
CA LEU A 117 -4.40 3.37 13.37
C LEU A 117 -4.78 3.57 14.84
N GLN A 118 -5.13 4.79 15.20
CA GLN A 118 -5.59 5.10 16.55
C GLN A 118 -6.88 4.32 16.83
N GLY A 119 -6.92 3.63 17.97
CA GLY A 119 -8.04 2.77 18.36
C GLY A 119 -7.95 1.33 17.83
N GLY A 120 -6.84 0.96 17.17
CA GLY A 120 -6.58 -0.38 16.66
C GLY A 120 -6.87 -0.52 15.16
N ASP A 121 -6.38 -1.61 14.59
CA ASP A 121 -6.59 -1.97 13.19
C ASP A 121 -6.54 -3.50 12.99
N CYS A 122 -6.66 -3.95 11.73
CA CYS A 122 -6.76 -5.37 11.41
C CYS A 122 -5.49 -6.21 11.68
N THR A 123 -4.40 -5.60 12.13
CA THR A 123 -3.12 -6.29 12.42
C THR A 123 -2.62 -6.08 13.85
N THR A 124 -3.12 -5.06 14.57
CA THR A 124 -2.69 -4.80 15.96
C THR A 124 -3.53 -5.51 17.02
N GLU A 125 -4.81 -5.77 16.76
CA GLU A 125 -5.72 -6.35 17.75
C GLU A 125 -5.97 -7.85 17.50
N ILE A 126 -6.02 -8.61 18.61
CA ILE A 126 -6.40 -10.03 18.61
C ILE A 126 -7.62 -10.17 19.50
N PHE A 127 -8.72 -10.68 18.95
CA PHE A 127 -9.94 -10.96 19.70
C PHE A 127 -9.92 -12.43 20.17
N PRO A 128 -10.34 -12.73 21.41
CA PRO A 128 -10.42 -14.08 21.96
C PRO A 128 -11.57 -14.91 21.36
#